data_AF-G0U513-F1
#
_entry.id   AF-G0U513-F1
#
_cell.length_a   1.000
_cell.length_b   1.000
_cell.length_c   1.000
_cell.angle_alpha   90.00
_cell.angle_beta   90.00
_cell.angle_gamma   90.00
#
_symmetry.space_group_name_H-M   'P 1'
#
loop_
_entity.id
_entity.type
_entity.pdbx_description
1 polymer ?
#
loop_
_entity_poly.entity_id
_entity_poly.type
_entity_poly.pdbx_seq_one_letter_code
_entity_poly.pdbx_strand_id
1 'polypeptide(L)'
;MYESHTQLFLKQHASKGTPVLVLAGILLIALVPAVVPKDTFIDENAINVYSVPVVTPRQVKLRPNKTIPSTHRVVRGRRSVGSEAIAVYIDAASESSVILANHLISALLKRENMACDTHFYFVKGDAEVWPIPDIFVRAALVLNVSSLTAGDLCFGVYGQNGMQPNQDLLNLAVMLAGKYNLEADVLCQNPYAKYSTSRSKYYHYLLALQTALVAPQRPAPWHGFRSHGISLLSISTPESGAEDGAFSENTIVSALEQILATLSYLHERFHHSTSVWVPLSPAQYVEYDILQFGIMAMAASLLSTCYSIFECEGLHLTPCASLVCLTAIVARFATEQLGSSGFIMSSIFMTVALSTFAWDMSWLAINTVVMGLLIILQPVAGLVIGTGVALQLMFLHVKCRKFLVLFVGAISSWAVLYFLVHIVHLEMFDLKTTAGIYLTFFAYPNAVWLSSRLARSVLF
;
A
#
# COMPACT_ATOMS: atom_id res chain seq x y z
N MET A 1 37.33 -23.55 16.68
CA MET A 1 38.09 -22.28 16.63
C MET A 1 37.31 -21.16 15.94
N TYR A 2 36.68 -21.39 14.79
CA TYR A 2 35.75 -20.39 14.19
C TYR A 2 34.52 -20.12 15.08
N GLU A 3 33.87 -21.15 15.63
CA GLU A 3 32.73 -20.96 16.55
C GLU A 3 33.08 -20.15 17.80
N SER A 4 34.27 -20.32 18.38
CA SER A 4 34.67 -19.58 19.58
C SER A 4 34.93 -18.11 19.27
N HIS A 5 35.48 -17.77 18.10
CA HIS A 5 35.68 -16.39 17.68
C HIS A 5 34.36 -15.70 17.31
N THR A 6 33.46 -16.38 16.62
CA THR A 6 32.12 -15.84 16.29
C THR A 6 31.30 -15.61 17.56
N GLN A 7 31.34 -16.55 18.52
CA GLN A 7 30.69 -16.38 19.82
C GLN A 7 31.29 -15.22 20.62
N LEU A 8 32.62 -15.09 20.68
CA LEU A 8 33.27 -13.99 21.40
C LEU A 8 32.97 -12.63 20.75
N PHE A 9 32.96 -12.58 19.42
CA PHE A 9 32.63 -11.38 18.65
C PHE A 9 31.19 -10.95 18.87
N LEU A 10 30.23 -11.87 18.75
CA LEU A 10 28.81 -11.62 19.03
C LEU A 10 28.63 -11.10 20.46
N LYS A 11 29.29 -11.71 21.44
CA LYS A 11 29.20 -11.32 22.87
C LYS A 11 29.86 -9.97 23.20
N GLN A 12 30.75 -9.45 22.36
CA GLN A 12 31.44 -8.17 22.61
C GLN A 12 30.94 -7.00 21.75
N HIS A 13 30.30 -7.31 20.61
CA HIS A 13 29.96 -6.34 19.56
C HIS A 13 28.49 -6.37 19.13
N ALA A 14 27.73 -7.46 19.35
CA ALA A 14 26.33 -7.51 18.92
C ALA A 14 25.48 -6.44 19.62
N SER A 15 25.70 -6.21 20.92
CA SER A 15 25.06 -5.13 21.71
C SER A 15 25.56 -3.72 21.38
N LYS A 16 26.30 -3.52 20.28
CA LYS A 16 26.76 -2.20 19.83
C LYS A 16 26.30 -1.87 18.41
N GLY A 17 25.66 -2.83 17.73
CA GLY A 17 25.27 -2.70 16.33
C GLY A 17 24.05 -1.82 16.08
N THR A 18 23.21 -1.57 17.10
CA THR A 18 21.90 -0.88 16.94
C THR A 18 21.99 0.40 16.09
N PRO A 19 22.84 1.41 16.41
CA PRO A 19 22.82 2.67 15.66
C PRO A 19 23.26 2.48 14.20
N VAL A 20 24.21 1.57 13.95
CA VAL A 20 24.70 1.26 12.60
C VAL A 20 23.62 0.56 11.78
N LEU A 21 22.90 -0.39 12.39
CA LEU A 21 21.82 -1.12 11.75
C LEU A 21 20.61 -0.23 11.43
N VAL A 22 20.23 0.67 12.35
CA VAL A 22 19.18 1.67 12.08
C VAL A 22 19.61 2.57 10.93
N LEU A 23 20.82 3.13 10.96
CA LEU A 23 21.30 4.00 9.89
C LEU A 23 21.34 3.26 8.55
N ALA A 24 21.86 2.03 8.52
CA ALA A 24 21.88 1.20 7.32
C ALA A 24 20.46 0.95 6.78
N GLY A 25 19.50 0.63 7.65
CA GLY A 25 18.11 0.45 7.26
C GLY A 25 17.47 1.72 6.69
N ILE A 26 17.70 2.89 7.30
CA ILE A 26 17.20 4.18 6.78
C ILE A 26 17.79 4.46 5.40
N LEU A 27 19.11 4.28 5.26
CA LEU A 27 19.81 4.52 4.00
C LEU A 27 19.32 3.57 2.90
N LEU A 28 19.12 2.28 3.20
CA LEU A 28 18.55 1.33 2.23
C LEU A 28 17.16 1.81 1.77
N ILE A 29 16.26 2.13 2.69
CA ILE A 29 14.89 2.56 2.33
C ILE A 29 14.90 3.88 1.54
N ALA A 30 15.76 4.82 1.91
CA ALA A 30 15.82 6.14 1.28
C ALA A 30 16.59 6.17 -0.06
N LEU A 31 17.60 5.32 -0.25
CA LEU A 31 18.46 5.35 -1.45
C LEU A 31 17.98 4.42 -2.57
N VAL A 32 17.22 3.37 -2.24
CA VAL A 32 16.74 2.40 -3.24
C VAL A 32 16.02 3.05 -4.44
N PRO A 33 15.15 4.07 -4.27
CA PRO A 33 14.53 4.76 -5.41
C PRO A 33 15.50 5.36 -6.43
N ALA A 34 16.71 5.74 -6.00
CA ALA A 34 17.74 6.28 -6.90
C ALA A 34 18.67 5.21 -7.46
N VAL A 35 18.99 4.18 -6.67
CA VAL A 35 20.04 3.21 -7.00
C VAL A 35 19.51 2.03 -7.81
N VAL A 36 18.28 1.58 -7.53
CA VAL A 36 17.71 0.39 -8.16
C VAL A 36 16.29 0.62 -8.70
N PRO A 37 16.07 1.62 -9.57
CA PRO A 37 14.82 1.70 -10.32
C PRO A 37 14.76 0.56 -11.34
N LYS A 38 13.60 -0.08 -11.47
CA LYS A 38 13.29 -1.00 -12.56
C LYS A 38 12.26 -0.36 -13.49
N ASP A 39 12.50 -0.50 -14.78
CA ASP A 39 11.52 -0.13 -15.79
C ASP A 39 10.40 -1.17 -15.82
N THR A 40 9.16 -0.72 -16.03
CA THR A 40 8.03 -1.61 -16.23
C THR A 40 8.24 -2.42 -17.49
N PHE A 41 8.23 -3.74 -17.37
CA PHE A 41 8.27 -4.67 -18.48
C PHE A 41 7.09 -5.63 -18.38
N ILE A 42 6.68 -6.22 -19.50
CA ILE A 42 5.75 -7.33 -19.53
C ILE A 42 6.59 -8.53 -19.92
N ASP A 43 6.56 -9.60 -19.12
CA ASP A 43 7.30 -10.83 -19.42
C ASP A 43 6.61 -11.55 -20.61
N GLU A 44 6.90 -11.08 -21.83
CA GLU A 44 6.21 -11.45 -23.05
C GLU A 44 6.91 -12.61 -23.77
N ASN A 45 6.78 -13.83 -23.27
CA ASN A 45 7.15 -15.03 -24.06
C ASN A 45 6.01 -15.58 -24.93
N ALA A 46 4.84 -14.91 -25.04
CA ALA A 46 3.74 -15.45 -25.87
C ALA A 46 2.84 -14.45 -26.63
N ILE A 47 2.86 -13.14 -26.38
CA ILE A 47 1.86 -12.23 -26.98
C ILE A 47 2.48 -10.92 -27.40
N ASN A 48 2.43 -10.63 -28.70
CA ASN A 48 2.72 -9.32 -29.24
C ASN A 48 1.55 -8.38 -28.91
N VAL A 49 1.60 -7.73 -27.74
CA VAL A 49 0.52 -6.87 -27.22
C VAL A 49 0.15 -5.75 -28.20
N TYR A 50 1.12 -5.27 -28.98
CA TYR A 50 0.90 -4.25 -30.00
C TYR A 50 0.13 -4.75 -31.23
N SER A 51 0.17 -6.05 -31.52
CA SER A 51 -0.43 -6.67 -32.70
C SER A 51 -1.92 -6.96 -32.59
N VAL A 52 -2.51 -6.90 -31.38
CA VAL A 52 -3.94 -7.13 -31.20
C VAL A 52 -4.72 -5.98 -31.86
N PRO A 53 -5.47 -6.24 -32.96
CA PRO A 53 -6.13 -5.18 -33.71
C PRO A 53 -7.31 -4.65 -32.90
N VAL A 54 -7.58 -3.35 -33.00
CA VAL A 54 -8.76 -2.69 -32.41
C VAL A 54 -9.87 -2.59 -33.45
N VAL A 55 -11.10 -2.95 -33.07
CA VAL A 55 -12.27 -2.94 -33.96
C VAL A 55 -12.90 -1.55 -34.01
N THR A 56 -12.80 -0.77 -32.94
CA THR A 56 -13.27 0.62 -32.90
C THR A 56 -12.44 1.49 -33.86
N PRO A 57 -13.04 2.06 -34.92
CA PRO A 57 -12.32 2.96 -35.81
C PRO A 57 -12.09 4.30 -35.12
N ARG A 58 -10.90 4.90 -35.29
CA ARG A 58 -10.51 6.18 -34.67
C ARG A 58 -11.45 7.37 -34.96
N GLN A 59 -12.34 7.27 -35.95
CA GLN A 59 -13.19 8.38 -36.43
C GLN A 59 -14.70 8.22 -36.20
N VAL A 60 -15.17 7.17 -35.52
CA VAL A 60 -16.62 6.99 -35.30
C VAL A 60 -17.06 7.83 -34.10
N LYS A 61 -18.07 8.70 -34.23
CA LYS A 61 -18.70 9.33 -33.05
C LYS A 61 -19.34 8.25 -32.18
N LEU A 62 -19.01 8.23 -30.89
CA LEU A 62 -19.64 7.30 -29.96
C LEU A 62 -21.14 7.60 -29.90
N ARG A 63 -21.95 6.54 -30.09
CA ARG A 63 -23.39 6.65 -29.91
C ARG A 63 -23.65 6.79 -28.41
N PRO A 64 -24.36 7.83 -27.94
CA PRO A 64 -24.62 8.05 -26.52
C PRO A 64 -25.73 7.10 -26.04
N ASN A 65 -25.45 5.80 -25.97
CA ASN A 65 -26.36 4.85 -25.38
C ASN A 65 -26.12 4.80 -23.86
N LYS A 66 -27.01 5.44 -23.10
CA LYS A 66 -26.98 5.50 -21.63
C LYS A 66 -27.83 4.41 -20.96
N THR A 67 -28.42 3.50 -21.72
CA THR A 67 -29.33 2.50 -21.16
C THR A 67 -28.57 1.35 -20.51
N ILE A 68 -29.06 0.92 -19.34
CA ILE A 68 -28.61 -0.30 -18.65
C ILE A 68 -29.77 -1.30 -18.71
N PRO A 69 -29.85 -2.13 -19.77
CA PRO A 69 -30.97 -3.07 -19.94
C PRO A 69 -30.93 -4.22 -18.92
N SER A 70 -29.75 -4.53 -18.40
CA SER A 70 -29.53 -5.53 -17.36
C SER A 70 -28.32 -5.11 -16.54
N THR A 71 -28.35 -5.36 -15.23
CA THR A 71 -27.23 -5.12 -14.31
C THR A 71 -26.05 -6.06 -14.56
N HIS A 72 -26.28 -7.18 -15.24
CA HIS A 72 -25.24 -8.11 -15.68
C HIS A 72 -25.42 -8.46 -17.16
N ARG A 73 -24.34 -8.35 -17.92
CA ARG A 73 -24.30 -8.67 -19.36
C ARG A 73 -23.06 -9.48 -19.67
N VAL A 74 -23.19 -10.49 -20.53
CA VAL A 74 -22.09 -11.37 -20.90
C VAL A 74 -21.85 -11.27 -22.40
N VAL A 75 -20.62 -11.00 -22.79
CA VAL A 75 -20.14 -11.13 -24.18
C VAL A 75 -19.39 -12.44 -24.27
N ARG A 76 -19.98 -13.42 -24.96
CA ARG A 76 -19.38 -14.75 -25.10
C ARG A 76 -18.27 -14.76 -26.14
N GLY A 77 -17.11 -15.28 -25.77
CA GLY A 77 -16.02 -15.50 -26.72
C GLY A 77 -16.30 -16.74 -27.58
N ARG A 78 -16.14 -16.66 -28.91
CA ARG A 78 -16.41 -17.84 -29.77
C ARG A 78 -15.44 -19.00 -29.55
N ARG A 79 -14.25 -18.73 -29.00
CA ARG A 79 -13.26 -19.74 -28.62
C ARG A 79 -13.24 -20.00 -27.11
N SER A 80 -14.17 -19.38 -26.37
CA SER A 80 -14.30 -19.58 -24.94
C SER A 80 -14.78 -20.99 -24.66
N VAL A 81 -14.04 -21.70 -23.82
CA VAL A 81 -14.44 -23.01 -23.27
C VAL A 81 -15.37 -22.85 -22.05
N GLY A 82 -15.72 -21.61 -21.67
CA GLY A 82 -16.62 -21.28 -20.57
C GLY A 82 -16.04 -21.43 -19.17
N SER A 83 -14.79 -21.89 -19.04
CA SER A 83 -14.12 -22.06 -17.75
C SER A 83 -13.48 -20.80 -17.19
N GLU A 84 -13.23 -19.78 -18.03
CA GLU A 84 -12.52 -18.55 -17.65
C GLU A 84 -13.25 -17.31 -18.18
N ALA A 85 -13.21 -16.23 -17.39
CA ALA A 85 -13.77 -14.95 -17.79
C ALA A 85 -12.92 -13.74 -17.37
N ILE A 86 -13.17 -12.63 -18.05
CA ILE A 86 -12.77 -11.28 -17.63
C ILE A 86 -13.99 -10.62 -16.99
N ALA A 87 -13.84 -10.09 -15.79
CA ALA A 87 -14.88 -9.31 -15.12
C ALA A 87 -14.64 -7.81 -15.36
N VAL A 88 -15.68 -7.08 -15.73
CA VAL A 88 -15.65 -5.63 -15.95
C VAL A 88 -16.76 -5.01 -15.12
N TYR A 89 -16.39 -4.25 -14.10
CA TYR A 89 -17.31 -3.53 -13.25
C TYR A 89 -17.40 -2.09 -13.71
N ILE A 90 -18.61 -1.63 -13.95
CA ILE A 90 -18.91 -0.31 -14.50
C ILE A 90 -19.65 0.48 -13.42
N ASP A 91 -19.14 1.67 -13.10
CA ASP A 91 -19.91 2.60 -12.28
C ASP A 91 -21.17 3.05 -13.03
N ALA A 92 -22.32 2.55 -12.57
CA ALA A 92 -23.63 2.86 -13.12
C ALA A 92 -24.11 4.28 -12.78
N ALA A 93 -23.44 4.98 -11.85
CA ALA A 93 -23.75 6.37 -11.52
C ALA A 93 -23.18 7.36 -12.56
N SER A 94 -22.08 7.01 -13.23
CA SER A 94 -21.47 7.85 -14.27
C SER A 94 -22.02 7.54 -15.66
N GLU A 95 -22.62 8.53 -16.32
CA GLU A 95 -23.12 8.39 -17.70
C GLU A 95 -22.00 8.01 -18.69
N SER A 96 -20.82 8.59 -18.53
CA SER A 96 -19.65 8.34 -19.36
C SER A 96 -19.19 6.87 -19.26
N SER A 97 -19.16 6.31 -18.05
CA SER A 97 -18.87 4.89 -17.80
C SER A 97 -19.87 3.97 -18.50
N VAL A 98 -21.16 4.31 -18.46
CA VAL A 98 -22.22 3.50 -19.10
C VAL A 98 -22.13 3.55 -20.62
N ILE A 99 -21.88 4.73 -21.21
CA ILE A 99 -21.69 4.89 -22.67
C ILE A 99 -20.49 4.07 -23.13
N LEU A 100 -19.37 4.18 -22.41
CA LEU A 100 -18.15 3.40 -22.65
C LEU A 100 -18.43 1.90 -22.62
N ALA A 101 -19.07 1.40 -21.57
CA ALA A 101 -19.39 -0.01 -21.42
C ALA A 101 -20.26 -0.53 -22.58
N ASN A 102 -21.30 0.21 -22.95
CA ASN A 102 -22.18 -0.15 -24.05
C ASN A 102 -21.43 -0.20 -25.40
N HIS A 103 -20.47 0.70 -25.60
CA HIS A 103 -19.63 0.67 -26.78
C HIS A 103 -18.67 -0.52 -26.77
N LEU A 104 -17.96 -0.75 -25.66
CA LEU A 104 -17.06 -1.90 -25.50
C LEU A 104 -17.81 -3.22 -25.75
N ILE A 105 -19.00 -3.40 -25.19
CA ILE A 105 -19.84 -4.58 -25.45
C ILE A 105 -20.11 -4.73 -26.96
N SER A 106 -20.46 -3.63 -27.64
CA SER A 106 -20.73 -3.65 -29.09
C SER A 106 -19.48 -3.95 -29.93
N ALA A 107 -18.31 -3.46 -29.51
CA ALA A 107 -17.04 -3.71 -30.16
C ALA A 107 -16.59 -5.17 -29.96
N LEU A 108 -16.69 -5.69 -28.74
CA LEU A 108 -16.34 -7.07 -28.41
C LEU A 108 -17.27 -8.09 -29.09
N LEU A 109 -18.57 -7.79 -29.25
CA LEU A 109 -19.50 -8.66 -30.00
C LEU A 109 -19.10 -8.85 -31.48
N LYS A 110 -18.42 -7.86 -32.07
CA LYS A 110 -17.91 -7.95 -33.44
C LYS A 110 -16.60 -8.73 -33.53
N ARG A 111 -15.93 -9.00 -32.41
CA ARG A 111 -14.69 -9.78 -32.38
C ARG A 111 -15.01 -11.26 -32.46
N GLU A 112 -14.47 -11.92 -33.48
CA GLU A 112 -14.72 -13.35 -33.69
C GLU A 112 -13.81 -14.27 -32.87
N ASN A 113 -12.68 -13.77 -32.34
CA ASN A 113 -11.61 -14.62 -31.82
C ASN A 113 -11.33 -14.46 -30.31
N MET A 114 -12.26 -13.94 -29.51
CA MET A 114 -12.05 -13.92 -28.04
C MET A 114 -11.98 -15.34 -27.47
N ALA A 115 -10.97 -15.59 -26.64
CA ALA A 115 -10.70 -16.90 -26.04
C ALA A 115 -11.35 -17.10 -24.67
N CYS A 116 -11.98 -16.06 -24.10
CA CYS A 116 -12.72 -16.13 -22.84
C CYS A 116 -13.96 -15.25 -22.90
N ASP A 117 -14.89 -15.47 -21.97
CA ASP A 117 -16.08 -14.63 -21.84
C ASP A 117 -15.75 -13.31 -21.13
N THR A 118 -16.46 -12.24 -21.47
CA THR A 118 -16.33 -10.95 -20.78
C THR A 118 -17.65 -10.62 -20.09
N HIS A 119 -17.61 -10.53 -18.76
CA HIS A 119 -18.76 -10.27 -17.90
C HIS A 119 -18.77 -8.79 -17.51
N PHE A 120 -19.80 -8.06 -17.92
CA PHE A 120 -20.02 -6.67 -17.56
C PHE A 120 -21.04 -6.59 -16.43
N TYR A 121 -20.63 -6.02 -15.30
CA TYR A 121 -21.46 -5.76 -14.12
C TYR A 121 -21.66 -4.25 -13.99
N PHE A 122 -22.91 -3.79 -14.08
CA PHE A 122 -23.28 -2.41 -13.84
C PHE A 122 -23.65 -2.28 -12.36
N VAL A 123 -22.79 -1.62 -11.61
CA VAL A 123 -22.85 -1.51 -10.15
C VAL A 123 -22.94 -0.05 -9.76
N LYS A 124 -23.73 0.28 -8.73
CA LYS A 124 -23.71 1.64 -8.17
C LYS A 124 -22.50 1.77 -7.24
N GLY A 125 -21.79 2.89 -7.33
CA GLY A 125 -20.57 3.12 -6.54
C GLY A 125 -20.74 3.03 -5.02
N ASP A 126 -21.96 3.20 -4.51
CA ASP A 126 -22.33 3.14 -3.09
C ASP A 126 -22.71 1.75 -2.59
N ALA A 127 -22.79 0.74 -3.46
CA ALA A 127 -23.14 -0.62 -3.04
C ALA A 127 -22.05 -1.22 -2.13
N GLU A 128 -22.43 -1.62 -0.91
CA GLU A 128 -21.50 -2.21 0.08
C GLU A 128 -20.84 -3.50 -0.41
N VAL A 129 -21.53 -4.28 -1.24
CA VAL A 129 -21.03 -5.56 -1.77
C VAL A 129 -21.26 -5.61 -3.28
N TRP A 130 -20.17 -5.76 -4.03
CA TRP A 130 -20.21 -5.95 -5.48
C TRP A 130 -20.28 -7.44 -5.82
N PRO A 131 -20.95 -7.82 -6.92
CA PRO A 131 -21.12 -9.23 -7.29
C PRO A 131 -19.77 -9.87 -7.65
N ILE A 132 -19.47 -11.02 -7.06
CA ILE A 132 -18.30 -11.85 -7.40
C ILE A 132 -18.78 -12.95 -8.35
N PRO A 133 -18.15 -13.13 -9.52
CA PRO A 133 -18.52 -14.20 -10.43
C PRO A 133 -18.20 -15.57 -9.82
N ASP A 134 -19.13 -16.53 -9.93
CA ASP A 134 -18.94 -17.93 -9.49
C ASP A 134 -18.04 -18.75 -10.44
N ILE A 135 -17.39 -18.07 -11.39
CA ILE A 135 -16.51 -18.66 -12.40
C ILE A 135 -15.09 -18.16 -12.20
N PHE A 136 -14.10 -18.85 -12.77
CA PHE A 136 -12.73 -18.41 -12.67
C PHE A 136 -12.52 -17.08 -13.40
N VAL A 137 -12.20 -16.03 -12.64
CA VAL A 137 -11.92 -14.68 -13.17
C VAL A 137 -10.43 -14.51 -13.35
N ARG A 138 -9.98 -14.41 -14.60
CA ARG A 138 -8.57 -14.21 -14.93
C ARG A 138 -8.09 -12.80 -14.54
N ALA A 139 -8.91 -11.81 -14.83
CA ALA A 139 -8.65 -10.41 -14.50
C ALA A 139 -9.98 -9.68 -14.27
N ALA A 140 -9.95 -8.71 -13.36
CA ALA A 140 -11.06 -7.81 -13.12
C ALA A 140 -10.64 -6.36 -13.40
N LEU A 141 -11.48 -5.64 -14.15
CA LEU A 141 -11.32 -4.21 -14.38
C LEU A 141 -12.48 -3.47 -13.72
N VAL A 142 -12.17 -2.40 -13.00
CA VAL A 142 -13.18 -1.46 -12.48
C VAL A 142 -13.06 -0.18 -13.29
N LEU A 143 -14.11 0.19 -14.02
CA LEU A 143 -14.14 1.38 -14.86
C LEU A 143 -15.02 2.44 -14.20
N ASN A 144 -14.37 3.51 -13.75
CA ASN A 144 -15.02 4.70 -13.22
C ASN A 144 -14.59 5.94 -14.02
N VAL A 145 -15.15 6.07 -15.22
CA VAL A 145 -14.84 7.14 -16.16
C VAL A 145 -15.86 8.24 -15.99
N SER A 146 -15.44 9.38 -15.46
CA SER A 146 -16.25 10.61 -15.37
C SER A 146 -16.38 11.30 -16.73
N SER A 147 -15.33 11.26 -17.57
CA SER A 147 -15.28 11.92 -18.87
C SER A 147 -14.57 11.07 -19.93
N LEU A 148 -15.18 10.91 -21.10
CA LEU A 148 -14.58 10.21 -22.24
C LEU A 148 -13.57 11.05 -23.02
N THR A 149 -13.54 12.36 -22.81
CA THR A 149 -12.62 13.28 -23.48
C THR A 149 -11.40 13.62 -22.62
N ALA A 150 -11.24 12.96 -21.47
CA ALA A 150 -10.06 13.14 -20.64
C ALA A 150 -8.81 12.61 -21.38
N GLY A 151 -7.74 13.41 -21.41
CA GLY A 151 -6.40 12.95 -21.78
C GLY A 151 -5.74 12.09 -20.70
N ASP A 152 -6.33 12.12 -19.50
CA ASP A 152 -5.72 11.63 -18.27
C ASP A 152 -6.44 10.38 -17.77
N LEU A 153 -5.67 9.32 -17.50
CA LEU A 153 -6.10 8.10 -16.85
C LEU A 153 -5.48 8.00 -15.45
N CYS A 154 -6.32 7.56 -14.53
CA CYS A 154 -5.93 7.22 -13.17
C CYS A 154 -6.04 5.71 -12.96
N PHE A 155 -4.97 5.10 -12.45
CA PHE A 155 -4.92 3.69 -12.10
C PHE A 155 -4.93 3.50 -10.59
N GLY A 156 -5.93 2.77 -10.09
CA GLY A 156 -6.02 2.39 -8.68
C GLY A 156 -5.22 1.12 -8.40
N VAL A 157 -4.09 1.26 -7.73
CA VAL A 157 -3.14 0.17 -7.47
C VAL A 157 -3.19 -0.37 -6.03
N TYR A 158 -3.65 0.37 -5.03
CA TYR A 158 -3.70 -0.09 -3.63
C TYR A 158 -5.10 -0.57 -3.21
N GLY A 159 -5.16 -1.75 -2.59
CA GLY A 159 -6.40 -2.39 -2.06
C GLY A 159 -6.50 -2.37 -0.52
N GLN A 160 -7.39 -3.21 0.05
CA GLN A 160 -7.84 -3.20 1.45
C GLN A 160 -6.73 -3.35 2.52
N ASN A 161 -5.55 -3.87 2.15
CA ASN A 161 -4.37 -3.98 3.03
C ASN A 161 -3.09 -3.40 2.38
N GLY A 162 -3.23 -2.46 1.45
CA GLY A 162 -2.10 -1.93 0.67
C GLY A 162 -1.54 -2.94 -0.33
N MET A 163 -2.21 -4.09 -0.50
CA MET A 163 -1.90 -5.05 -1.56
C MET A 163 -2.01 -4.36 -2.92
N GLN A 164 -1.23 -4.83 -3.90
CA GLN A 164 -1.14 -4.30 -5.26
C GLN A 164 -1.76 -5.25 -6.30
N PRO A 165 -2.17 -4.76 -7.49
CA PRO A 165 -2.60 -5.65 -8.55
C PRO A 165 -1.40 -6.48 -9.00
N ASN A 166 -1.68 -7.51 -9.79
CA ASN A 166 -0.63 -8.11 -10.59
C ASN A 166 0.06 -7.02 -11.42
N GLN A 167 1.39 -7.00 -11.37
CA GLN A 167 2.19 -5.98 -11.99
C GLN A 167 2.04 -5.97 -13.52
N ASP A 168 1.96 -7.14 -14.15
CA ASP A 168 1.78 -7.28 -15.60
C ASP A 168 0.46 -6.66 -16.06
N LEU A 169 -0.60 -6.80 -15.26
CA LEU A 169 -1.90 -6.20 -15.54
C LEU A 169 -1.81 -4.67 -15.54
N LEU A 170 -1.07 -4.09 -14.60
CA LEU A 170 -0.83 -2.65 -14.57
C LEU A 170 0.08 -2.21 -15.70
N ASN A 171 1.18 -2.92 -15.95
CA ASN A 171 2.14 -2.59 -16.99
C ASN A 171 1.48 -2.61 -18.38
N LEU A 172 0.62 -3.61 -18.63
CA LEU A 172 -0.22 -3.67 -19.83
C LEU A 172 -1.08 -2.41 -19.98
N ALA A 173 -1.76 -2.00 -18.91
CA ALA A 173 -2.64 -0.84 -18.93
C ALA A 173 -1.87 0.47 -19.15
N VAL A 174 -0.74 0.67 -18.46
CA VAL A 174 0.11 1.86 -18.62
C VAL A 174 0.72 1.92 -20.02
N MET A 175 1.22 0.80 -20.53
CA MET A 175 1.81 0.72 -21.86
C MET A 175 0.78 1.04 -22.96
N LEU A 176 -0.44 0.51 -22.84
CA LEU A 176 -1.52 0.82 -23.77
C LEU A 176 -1.99 2.27 -23.62
N ALA A 177 -2.07 2.83 -22.42
CA ALA A 177 -2.32 4.26 -22.23
C ALA A 177 -1.31 5.13 -23.00
N GLY A 178 -0.01 4.84 -22.85
CA GLY A 178 1.06 5.52 -23.58
C GLY A 178 0.94 5.38 -25.11
N LYS A 179 0.61 4.18 -25.63
CA LYS A 179 0.37 3.94 -27.07
C LYS A 179 -0.74 4.85 -27.63
N TYR A 180 -1.74 5.16 -26.82
CA TYR A 180 -2.87 6.00 -27.18
C TYR A 180 -2.68 7.49 -26.79
N ASN A 181 -1.47 7.89 -26.38
CA ASN A 181 -1.15 9.25 -25.91
C ASN A 181 -2.01 9.71 -24.73
N LEU A 182 -2.40 8.78 -23.84
CA LEU A 182 -3.09 9.10 -22.60
C LEU A 182 -2.05 9.24 -21.49
N GLU A 183 -2.15 10.33 -20.73
CA GLU A 183 -1.33 10.56 -19.55
C GLU A 183 -1.83 9.68 -18.40
N ALA A 184 -0.92 8.99 -17.70
CA ALA A 184 -1.28 8.05 -16.65
C ALA A 184 -0.75 8.49 -15.28
N ASP A 185 -1.55 8.32 -14.24
CA ASP A 185 -1.13 8.45 -12.84
C ASP A 185 -1.58 7.20 -12.05
N VAL A 186 -0.76 6.74 -11.12
CA VAL A 186 -1.02 5.54 -10.28
C VAL A 186 -1.30 5.90 -8.82
N LEU A 187 -1.26 7.18 -8.45
CA LEU A 187 -1.38 7.65 -7.06
C LEU A 187 -2.70 8.35 -6.73
N CYS A 188 -3.65 8.39 -7.67
CA CYS A 188 -4.87 9.19 -7.51
C CYS A 188 -5.93 8.56 -6.58
N GLN A 189 -5.64 7.41 -5.97
CA GLN A 189 -6.36 6.93 -4.78
C GLN A 189 -6.00 7.71 -3.50
N ASN A 190 -4.95 8.53 -3.54
CA ASN A 190 -4.55 9.35 -2.40
C ASN A 190 -5.41 10.63 -2.34
N PRO A 191 -6.28 10.80 -1.34
CA PRO A 191 -7.12 11.99 -1.22
C PRO A 191 -6.31 13.26 -0.90
N TYR A 192 -5.04 13.10 -0.49
CA TYR A 192 -4.13 14.18 -0.14
C TYR A 192 -3.17 14.55 -1.28
N ALA A 193 -3.22 13.83 -2.41
CA ALA A 193 -2.41 14.12 -3.58
C ALA A 193 -3.31 14.44 -4.79
N LYS A 194 -3.05 15.56 -5.45
CA LYS A 194 -3.69 15.90 -6.72
C LYS A 194 -3.03 15.12 -7.85
N TYR A 195 -3.80 14.74 -8.88
CA TYR A 195 -3.29 14.16 -10.12
C TYR A 195 -2.11 14.96 -10.69
N SER A 196 -1.04 14.29 -11.10
CA SER A 196 0.12 14.94 -11.73
C SER A 196 1.07 13.92 -12.37
N THR A 197 1.35 14.11 -13.65
CA THR A 197 2.28 13.27 -14.41
C THR A 197 3.74 13.74 -14.32
N SER A 198 3.98 14.95 -13.80
CA SER A 198 5.29 15.61 -13.75
C SER A 198 6.03 15.48 -12.42
N ARG A 199 5.59 14.60 -11.52
CA ARG A 199 6.22 14.43 -10.20
C ARG A 199 7.64 13.89 -10.32
N SER A 200 8.55 14.39 -9.47
CA SER A 200 9.88 13.80 -9.34
C SER A 200 9.77 12.37 -8.78
N LYS A 201 10.69 11.48 -9.16
CA LYS A 201 10.67 10.07 -8.74
C LYS A 201 10.63 9.90 -7.22
N TYR A 202 11.38 10.72 -6.50
CA TYR A 202 11.41 10.71 -5.04
C TYR A 202 10.10 11.17 -4.42
N TYR A 203 9.51 12.23 -4.95
CA TYR A 203 8.21 12.70 -4.47
C TYR A 203 7.11 11.68 -4.76
N HIS A 204 7.15 11.07 -5.94
CA HIS A 204 6.25 9.97 -6.30
C HIS A 204 6.42 8.76 -5.38
N TYR A 205 7.65 8.36 -5.06
CA TYR A 205 7.93 7.28 -4.11
C TYR A 205 7.33 7.55 -2.72
N LEU A 206 7.55 8.74 -2.17
CA LEU A 206 7.01 9.09 -0.85
C LEU A 206 5.48 9.11 -0.85
N LEU A 207 4.87 9.68 -1.89
CA LEU A 207 3.41 9.67 -2.05
C LEU A 207 2.90 8.24 -2.27
N ALA A 208 3.62 7.38 -2.98
CA ALA A 208 3.26 5.98 -3.17
C ALA A 208 3.21 5.24 -1.83
N LEU A 209 4.23 5.41 -0.98
CA LEU A 209 4.25 4.85 0.36
C LEU A 209 3.09 5.38 1.22
N GLN A 210 2.81 6.69 1.15
CA GLN A 210 1.65 7.28 1.84
C GLN A 210 0.34 6.67 1.34
N THR A 211 0.16 6.57 0.03
CA THR A 211 -1.06 6.05 -0.60
C THR A 211 -1.32 4.61 -0.17
N ALA A 212 -0.27 3.78 -0.08
CA ALA A 212 -0.38 2.40 0.36
C ALA A 212 -0.87 2.23 1.81
N LEU A 213 -0.68 3.26 2.65
CA LEU A 213 -1.12 3.28 4.05
C LEU A 213 -2.50 3.92 4.21
N VAL A 214 -2.80 4.96 3.42
CA VAL A 214 -4.06 5.72 3.49
C VAL A 214 -5.19 5.03 2.73
N ALA A 215 -4.94 4.47 1.54
CA ALA A 215 -5.99 3.85 0.73
C ALA A 215 -6.76 2.73 1.48
N PRO A 216 -6.12 1.87 2.29
CA PRO A 216 -6.81 0.90 3.14
C PRO A 216 -7.80 1.49 4.15
N GLN A 217 -7.59 2.74 4.62
CA GLN A 217 -8.48 3.39 5.60
C GLN A 217 -9.80 3.81 4.98
N ARG A 218 -9.86 3.88 3.63
CA ARG A 218 -11.07 4.19 2.86
C ARG A 218 -11.26 3.13 1.77
N PRO A 219 -11.55 1.87 2.17
CA PRO A 219 -11.62 0.78 1.22
C PRO A 219 -12.79 1.01 0.25
N ALA A 220 -12.52 0.84 -1.03
CA ALA A 220 -13.57 0.81 -2.04
C ALA A 220 -14.24 -0.58 -2.05
N PRO A 221 -15.52 -0.71 -2.45
CA PRO A 221 -16.25 -1.98 -2.40
C PRO A 221 -15.53 -3.16 -3.10
N TRP A 222 -14.84 -2.88 -4.21
CA TRP A 222 -14.10 -3.88 -4.99
C TRP A 222 -12.73 -4.27 -4.41
N HIS A 223 -12.24 -3.59 -3.36
CA HIS A 223 -10.95 -3.92 -2.76
C HIS A 223 -10.93 -5.30 -2.10
N GLY A 224 -12.09 -5.83 -1.69
CA GLY A 224 -12.22 -7.17 -1.13
C GLY A 224 -11.94 -8.31 -2.12
N PHE A 225 -12.07 -8.07 -3.43
CA PHE A 225 -11.96 -9.12 -4.46
C PHE A 225 -10.59 -9.76 -4.58
N ARG A 226 -9.53 -9.07 -4.15
CA ARG A 226 -8.16 -9.62 -4.16
C ARG A 226 -7.99 -10.81 -3.22
N SER A 227 -8.80 -10.90 -2.16
CA SER A 227 -8.80 -12.06 -1.25
C SER A 227 -9.25 -13.36 -1.93
N HIS A 228 -9.91 -13.27 -3.10
CA HIS A 228 -10.40 -14.41 -3.87
C HIS A 228 -9.45 -14.84 -5.00
N GLY A 229 -8.21 -14.33 -5.02
CA GLY A 229 -7.21 -14.64 -6.06
C GLY A 229 -7.46 -13.90 -7.39
N ILE A 230 -8.38 -12.93 -7.41
CA ILE A 230 -8.71 -12.14 -8.60
C ILE A 230 -7.74 -10.96 -8.72
N SER A 231 -7.02 -10.88 -9.83
CA SER A 231 -6.18 -9.72 -10.17
C SER A 231 -7.05 -8.57 -10.63
N LEU A 232 -7.19 -7.53 -9.81
CA LEU A 232 -8.07 -6.39 -10.08
C LEU A 232 -7.31 -5.09 -10.29
N LEU A 233 -7.65 -4.35 -11.35
CA LEU A 233 -7.18 -2.99 -11.63
C LEU A 233 -8.37 -2.02 -11.76
N SER A 234 -8.32 -0.90 -11.04
CA SER A 234 -9.28 0.20 -11.23
C SER A 234 -8.71 1.22 -12.22
N ILE A 235 -9.54 1.68 -13.14
CA ILE A 235 -9.22 2.70 -14.15
C ILE A 235 -10.28 3.78 -14.04
N SER A 236 -9.86 5.00 -13.74
CA SER A 236 -10.73 6.16 -13.66
C SER A 236 -10.19 7.35 -14.43
N THR A 237 -11.03 8.36 -14.61
CA THR A 237 -10.62 9.67 -15.13
C THR A 237 -10.78 10.72 -14.03
N PRO A 238 -9.89 11.73 -13.93
CA PRO A 238 -10.02 12.77 -12.92
C PRO A 238 -11.35 13.53 -13.04
N GLU A 239 -11.91 13.98 -11.91
CA GLU A 239 -13.19 14.71 -11.86
C GLU A 239 -13.09 16.15 -12.39
N SER A 240 -11.87 16.67 -12.56
CA SER A 240 -11.61 18.06 -12.99
C SER A 240 -10.55 18.13 -14.09
N GLY A 241 -10.94 18.62 -15.26
CA GLY A 241 -10.03 18.87 -16.38
C GLY A 241 -10.79 19.43 -17.58
N ALA A 242 -11.57 20.49 -17.37
CA ALA A 242 -12.14 21.31 -18.44
C ALA A 242 -11.08 22.24 -19.06
N GLU A 243 -9.85 21.74 -19.25
CA GLU A 243 -8.79 22.46 -19.95
C GLU A 243 -8.57 21.81 -21.32
N ASP A 244 -9.28 22.35 -22.32
CA ASP A 244 -8.97 22.56 -23.75
C ASP A 244 -8.07 21.58 -24.56
N GLY A 245 -7.77 20.38 -24.08
CA GLY A 245 -7.26 19.28 -24.87
C GLY A 245 -8.42 18.39 -25.30
N ALA A 246 -9.01 18.64 -26.47
CA ALA A 246 -10.08 17.78 -27.00
C ALA A 246 -9.52 16.41 -27.43
N PHE A 247 -9.21 15.54 -26.47
CA PHE A 247 -8.92 14.15 -26.76
C PHE A 247 -10.18 13.51 -27.34
N SER A 248 -10.01 12.76 -28.43
CA SER A 248 -11.11 12.05 -29.04
C SER A 248 -11.63 11.02 -28.05
N GLU A 249 -12.94 10.99 -27.84
CA GLU A 249 -13.63 9.95 -27.05
C GLU A 249 -13.22 8.51 -27.46
N ASN A 250 -12.82 8.35 -28.73
CA ASN A 250 -12.35 7.08 -29.27
C ASN A 250 -11.01 6.62 -28.71
N THR A 251 -10.20 7.52 -28.16
CA THR A 251 -8.87 7.20 -27.64
C THR A 251 -8.97 6.31 -26.40
N ILE A 252 -9.75 6.73 -25.39
CA ILE A 252 -9.98 5.93 -24.18
C ILE A 252 -10.66 4.61 -24.52
N VAL A 253 -11.68 4.65 -25.40
CA VAL A 253 -12.40 3.46 -25.84
C VAL A 253 -11.47 2.46 -26.53
N SER A 254 -10.61 2.93 -27.43
CA SER A 254 -9.66 2.07 -28.15
C SER A 254 -8.62 1.47 -27.20
N ALA A 255 -8.13 2.25 -26.24
CA ALA A 255 -7.19 1.78 -25.23
C ALA A 255 -7.81 0.65 -24.39
N LEU A 256 -9.02 0.87 -23.86
CA LEU A 256 -9.73 -0.11 -23.03
C LEU A 256 -10.17 -1.34 -23.83
N GLU A 257 -10.59 -1.18 -25.10
CA GLU A 257 -10.88 -2.30 -25.99
C GLU A 257 -9.62 -3.15 -26.22
N GLN A 258 -8.46 -2.51 -26.44
CA GLN A 258 -7.21 -3.23 -26.63
C GLN A 258 -6.77 -3.95 -25.35
N ILE A 259 -6.94 -3.34 -24.17
CA ILE A 259 -6.70 -4.02 -22.88
C ILE A 259 -7.56 -5.28 -22.80
N LEU A 260 -8.88 -5.16 -22.94
CA LEU A 260 -9.81 -6.30 -22.84
C LEU A 260 -9.50 -7.40 -23.86
N ALA A 261 -9.20 -7.02 -25.09
CA ALA A 261 -8.82 -7.97 -26.12
C ALA A 261 -7.52 -8.69 -25.77
N THR A 262 -6.49 -7.97 -25.31
CA THR A 262 -5.20 -8.56 -24.92
C THR A 262 -5.37 -9.51 -23.75
N LEU A 263 -6.15 -9.13 -22.73
CA LEU A 263 -6.48 -10.00 -21.59
C LEU A 263 -7.13 -11.32 -22.01
N SER A 264 -7.95 -11.29 -23.07
CA SER A 264 -8.58 -12.48 -23.61
C SER A 264 -7.56 -13.43 -24.24
N TYR A 265 -6.50 -12.92 -24.85
CA TYR A 265 -5.49 -13.74 -25.52
C TYR A 265 -4.35 -14.23 -24.60
N LEU A 266 -4.29 -13.77 -23.34
CA LEU A 266 -3.30 -14.26 -22.37
C LEU A 266 -3.37 -15.79 -22.25
N HIS A 267 -2.31 -16.49 -22.68
CA HIS A 267 -2.28 -17.95 -22.66
C HIS A 267 -1.79 -18.46 -21.31
N GLU A 268 -0.84 -17.74 -20.72
CA GLU A 268 -0.38 -17.97 -19.36
C GLU A 268 -1.18 -17.10 -18.40
N ARG A 269 -1.36 -17.59 -17.16
CA ARG A 269 -1.75 -16.69 -16.06
C ARG A 269 -0.69 -15.59 -16.04
N PHE A 270 -1.10 -14.34 -15.77
CA PHE A 270 -0.11 -13.32 -15.42
C PHE A 270 0.88 -13.95 -14.45
N HIS A 271 2.18 -13.79 -14.71
CA HIS A 271 3.16 -14.37 -13.81
C HIS A 271 2.74 -13.96 -12.42
N HIS A 272 2.73 -14.92 -11.49
CA HIS A 272 2.67 -14.58 -10.09
C HIS A 272 3.99 -13.86 -9.79
N SER A 273 4.15 -12.61 -10.25
CA SER A 273 5.12 -11.67 -9.73
C SER A 273 4.66 -11.45 -8.30
N THR A 274 5.13 -12.35 -7.44
CA THR A 274 4.95 -12.36 -6.00
C THR A 274 5.70 -11.21 -5.36
N SER A 275 6.52 -10.49 -6.12
CA SER A 275 7.23 -9.32 -5.64
C SER A 275 6.27 -8.15 -5.55
N VAL A 276 5.96 -7.78 -4.30
CA VAL A 276 5.36 -6.48 -3.98
C VAL A 276 6.26 -5.39 -4.56
N TRP A 277 5.70 -4.29 -5.02
CA TRP A 277 6.47 -3.22 -5.67
C TRP A 277 6.10 -1.86 -5.09
N VAL A 278 6.85 -0.80 -5.41
CA VAL A 278 6.48 0.58 -5.07
C VAL A 278 6.72 1.44 -6.30
N PRO A 279 5.70 2.13 -6.86
CA PRO A 279 5.87 2.90 -8.08
C PRO A 279 6.69 4.17 -7.82
N LEU A 280 7.67 4.41 -8.69
CA LEU A 280 8.42 5.66 -8.80
C LEU A 280 7.84 6.59 -9.86
N SER A 281 7.12 6.02 -10.82
CA SER A 281 6.33 6.68 -11.87
C SER A 281 5.41 5.62 -12.50
N PRO A 282 4.54 5.96 -13.46
CA PRO A 282 3.80 4.94 -14.22
C PRO A 282 4.71 3.91 -14.92
N ALA A 283 5.90 4.33 -15.34
CA ALA A 283 6.83 3.50 -16.12
C ALA A 283 7.98 2.88 -15.30
N GLN A 284 8.09 3.21 -14.01
CA GLN A 284 9.20 2.76 -13.17
C GLN A 284 8.75 2.40 -11.77
N TYR A 285 9.37 1.39 -11.19
CA TYR A 285 9.07 0.90 -9.85
C TYR A 285 10.33 0.41 -9.14
N VAL A 286 10.18 0.13 -7.85
CA VAL A 286 11.16 -0.56 -7.01
C VAL A 286 10.54 -1.87 -6.55
N GLU A 287 11.33 -2.95 -6.58
CA GLU A 287 10.93 -4.22 -5.97
C GLU A 287 11.06 -4.16 -4.45
N TYR A 288 10.02 -4.65 -3.78
CA TYR A 288 9.98 -4.72 -2.34
C TYR A 288 11.04 -5.66 -1.76
N ASP A 289 11.46 -6.71 -2.47
CA ASP A 289 12.47 -7.66 -2.00
C ASP A 289 13.78 -6.95 -1.60
N ILE A 290 14.16 -5.89 -2.31
CA ILE A 290 15.32 -5.06 -1.97
C ILE A 290 15.04 -4.20 -0.72
N LEU A 291 13.82 -3.63 -0.64
CA LEU A 291 13.38 -2.83 0.50
C LEU A 291 13.25 -3.67 1.79
N GLN A 292 12.97 -4.97 1.69
CA GLN A 292 12.89 -5.90 2.84
C GLN A 292 14.19 -5.94 3.63
N PHE A 293 15.36 -5.82 2.98
CA PHE A 293 16.64 -5.77 3.69
C PHE A 293 16.73 -4.57 4.65
N GLY A 294 16.06 -3.46 4.32
CA GLY A 294 15.92 -2.32 5.22
C GLY A 294 15.14 -2.68 6.49
N ILE A 295 14.01 -3.39 6.35
CA ILE A 295 13.22 -3.87 7.50
C ILE A 295 13.98 -4.91 8.30
N MET A 296 14.70 -5.83 7.64
CA MET A 296 15.54 -6.82 8.32
C MET A 296 16.64 -6.14 9.14
N ALA A 297 17.27 -5.09 8.62
CA ALA A 297 18.24 -4.30 9.37
C ALA A 297 17.61 -3.62 10.60
N MET A 298 16.39 -3.09 10.46
CA MET A 298 15.64 -2.51 11.58
C MET A 298 15.26 -3.54 12.64
N ALA A 299 14.75 -4.72 12.24
CA ALA A 299 14.47 -5.81 13.16
C ALA A 299 15.74 -6.29 13.88
N ALA A 300 16.86 -6.41 13.15
CA ALA A 300 18.16 -6.71 13.75
C ALA A 300 18.62 -5.64 14.75
N SER A 301 18.31 -4.36 14.50
CA SER A 301 18.61 -3.27 15.44
C SER A 301 17.79 -3.39 16.73
N LEU A 302 16.54 -3.83 16.65
CA LEU A 302 15.71 -4.10 17.82
C LEU A 302 16.26 -5.28 18.61
N LEU A 303 16.63 -6.38 17.95
CA LEU A 303 17.28 -7.52 18.60
C LEU A 303 18.61 -7.15 19.28
N SER A 304 19.43 -6.35 18.61
CA SER A 304 20.66 -5.80 19.20
C SER A 304 20.37 -4.98 20.46
N THR A 305 19.29 -4.20 20.43
CA THR A 305 18.83 -3.41 21.58
C THR A 305 18.36 -4.31 22.72
N CYS A 306 17.53 -5.33 22.43
CA CYS A 306 17.14 -6.36 23.40
C CYS A 306 18.37 -6.99 24.05
N TYR A 307 19.33 -7.44 23.23
CA TYR A 307 20.52 -8.11 23.70
C TYR A 307 21.38 -7.20 24.58
N SER A 308 21.48 -5.91 24.25
CA SER A 308 22.19 -4.95 25.10
C SER A 308 21.57 -4.84 26.50
N ILE A 309 20.24 -4.87 26.61
CA ILE A 309 19.54 -4.83 27.89
C ILE A 309 19.72 -6.16 28.62
N PHE A 310 19.63 -7.29 27.92
CA PHE A 310 19.88 -8.62 28.47
C PHE A 310 21.25 -8.73 29.13
N GLU A 311 22.30 -8.22 28.49
CA GLU A 311 23.67 -8.27 29.03
C GLU A 311 23.83 -7.50 30.34
N CYS A 312 23.09 -6.40 30.52
CA CYS A 312 23.20 -5.55 31.72
C CYS A 312 22.23 -5.95 32.84
N GLU A 313 21.01 -6.36 32.50
CA GLU A 313 19.93 -6.59 33.46
C GLU A 313 19.63 -8.09 33.66
N GLY A 314 20.07 -8.97 32.76
CA GLY A 314 19.67 -10.39 32.76
C GLY A 314 18.25 -10.61 32.22
N LEU A 315 17.73 -11.83 32.34
CA LEU A 315 16.38 -12.17 31.87
C LEU A 315 15.31 -11.77 32.90
N HIS A 316 14.67 -10.62 32.68
CA HIS A 316 13.50 -10.21 33.45
C HIS A 316 12.29 -10.13 32.52
N LEU A 317 11.34 -11.05 32.69
CA LEU A 317 10.02 -10.99 32.05
C LEU A 317 9.07 -10.30 33.02
N THR A 318 8.60 -9.11 32.67
CA THR A 318 7.66 -8.37 33.53
C THR A 318 6.29 -8.24 32.85
N PRO A 319 5.20 -8.11 33.63
CA PRO A 319 3.88 -7.77 33.08
C PRO A 319 3.84 -6.36 32.47
N CYS A 320 4.96 -5.63 32.41
CA CYS A 320 5.01 -4.28 31.86
C CYS A 320 4.61 -4.24 30.38
N ALA A 321 4.91 -5.27 29.58
CA ALA A 321 4.47 -5.30 28.17
C ALA A 321 2.95 -5.21 27.99
N SER A 322 2.15 -5.88 28.84
CA SER A 322 0.68 -5.78 28.75
C SER A 322 0.19 -4.40 29.18
N LEU A 323 0.85 -3.77 30.15
CA LEU A 323 0.56 -2.39 30.55
C LEU A 323 0.94 -1.37 29.47
N VAL A 324 2.04 -1.59 28.75
CA VAL A 324 2.41 -0.76 27.60
C VAL A 324 1.37 -0.89 26.49
N CYS A 325 0.91 -2.11 26.15
CA CYS A 325 -0.23 -2.29 25.24
C CYS A 325 -1.49 -1.54 25.70
N LEU A 326 -1.79 -1.58 27.01
CA LEU A 326 -2.99 -0.96 27.58
C LEU A 326 -3.01 0.57 27.41
N THR A 327 -1.84 1.21 27.23
CA THR A 327 -1.76 2.66 26.96
C THR A 327 -2.62 3.07 25.78
N ALA A 328 -2.66 2.26 24.71
CA ALA A 328 -3.44 2.54 23.52
C ALA A 328 -4.95 2.55 23.81
N ILE A 329 -5.43 1.60 24.62
CA ILE A 329 -6.85 1.46 25.00
C ILE A 329 -7.27 2.64 25.88
N VAL A 330 -6.47 2.96 26.90
CA VAL A 330 -6.73 4.08 27.81
C VAL A 330 -6.75 5.40 27.04
N ALA A 331 -5.78 5.61 26.15
CA ALA A 331 -5.69 6.82 25.35
C ALA A 331 -6.87 6.96 24.39
N ARG A 332 -7.28 5.86 23.74
CA ARG A 332 -8.46 5.84 22.88
C ARG A 332 -9.71 6.25 23.66
N PHE A 333 -9.98 5.59 24.79
CA PHE A 333 -11.17 5.88 25.60
C PHE A 333 -11.16 7.33 26.12
N ALA A 334 -10.02 7.82 26.59
CA ALA A 334 -9.88 9.20 27.04
C ALA A 334 -10.09 10.21 25.90
N THR A 335 -9.60 9.89 24.70
CA THR A 335 -9.78 10.72 23.50
C THR A 335 -11.24 10.74 23.06
N GLU A 336 -11.95 9.62 23.12
CA GLU A 336 -13.39 9.55 22.82
C GLU A 336 -14.22 10.40 23.79
N GLN A 337 -13.84 10.47 25.08
CA GLN A 337 -14.60 11.20 26.10
C GLN A 337 -14.26 12.69 26.20
N LEU A 338 -12.98 13.05 26.06
CA LEU A 338 -12.46 14.39 26.35
C LEU A 338 -11.73 15.03 25.16
N GLY A 339 -11.69 14.36 24.00
CA GLY A 339 -10.96 14.82 22.82
C GLY A 339 -9.45 14.90 23.06
N SER A 340 -8.79 15.89 22.44
CA SER A 340 -7.33 16.04 22.50
C SER A 340 -6.79 16.27 23.92
N SER A 341 -7.57 16.88 24.82
CA SER A 341 -7.15 17.05 26.22
C SER A 341 -7.11 15.71 26.95
N GLY A 342 -8.07 14.82 26.68
CA GLY A 342 -8.08 13.43 27.16
C GLY A 342 -6.86 12.64 26.70
N PHE A 343 -6.50 12.78 25.42
CA PHE A 343 -5.29 12.16 24.87
C PHE A 343 -4.02 12.59 25.61
N ILE A 344 -3.83 13.90 25.82
CA ILE A 344 -2.65 14.45 26.50
C ILE A 344 -2.62 14.00 27.97
N MET A 345 -3.75 14.14 28.68
CA MET A 345 -3.82 13.78 30.11
C MET A 345 -3.58 12.29 30.34
N SER A 346 -4.18 11.42 29.51
CA SER A 346 -3.94 9.98 29.59
C SER A 346 -2.49 9.61 29.25
N SER A 347 -1.89 10.25 28.25
CA SER A 347 -0.48 10.05 27.89
C SER A 347 0.46 10.42 29.03
N ILE A 348 0.24 11.56 29.69
CA ILE A 348 1.02 12.01 30.85
C ILE A 348 0.86 11.04 32.02
N PHE A 349 -0.39 10.67 32.34
CA PHE A 349 -0.69 9.73 33.41
C PHE A 349 0.00 8.37 33.19
N MET A 350 -0.12 7.80 31.98
CA MET A 350 0.52 6.53 31.65
C MET A 350 2.05 6.64 31.65
N THR A 351 2.61 7.78 31.21
CA THR A 351 4.05 8.03 31.27
C THR A 351 4.57 7.96 32.71
N VAL A 352 3.88 8.63 33.65
CA VAL A 352 4.23 8.60 35.08
C VAL A 352 4.05 7.20 35.66
N ALA A 353 2.92 6.56 35.40
CA ALA A 353 2.65 5.20 35.89
C ALA A 353 3.70 4.20 35.41
N LEU A 354 4.04 4.23 34.12
CA LEU A 354 5.04 3.34 33.54
C LEU A 354 6.46 3.62 34.05
N SER A 355 6.78 4.85 34.47
CA SER A 355 8.13 5.21 34.96
C SER A 355 8.58 4.40 36.19
N THR A 356 7.61 3.89 36.97
CA THR A 356 7.86 3.07 38.16
C THR A 356 8.45 1.70 37.84
N PHE A 357 8.20 1.17 36.64
CA PHE A 357 8.69 -0.14 36.20
C PHE A 357 10.14 -0.08 35.73
N ALA A 358 10.86 -1.19 35.91
CA ALA A 358 12.24 -1.36 35.42
C ALA A 358 12.30 -1.42 33.88
N TRP A 359 13.52 -1.45 33.34
CA TRP A 359 13.73 -1.72 31.92
C TRP A 359 13.32 -3.16 31.61
N ASP A 360 12.50 -3.35 30.58
CA ASP A 360 11.99 -4.67 30.19
C ASP A 360 12.31 -4.94 28.71
N MET A 361 12.71 -6.17 28.42
CA MET A 361 12.98 -6.68 27.08
C MET A 361 11.73 -7.23 26.40
N SER A 362 10.72 -7.64 27.16
CA SER A 362 9.53 -8.30 26.63
C SER A 362 8.84 -7.43 25.57
N TRP A 363 8.73 -6.12 25.82
CA TRP A 363 8.13 -5.17 24.90
C TRP A 363 8.91 -5.02 23.59
N LEU A 364 10.25 -4.96 23.66
CA LEU A 364 11.11 -4.90 22.47
C LEU A 364 11.04 -6.19 21.64
N ALA A 365 10.97 -7.35 22.31
CA ALA A 365 10.82 -8.64 21.64
C ALA A 365 9.50 -8.72 20.86
N ILE A 366 8.39 -8.27 21.47
CA ILE A 366 7.08 -8.21 20.80
C ILE A 366 7.15 -7.28 19.58
N ASN A 367 7.74 -6.08 19.72
CA ASN A 367 7.92 -5.15 18.60
C ASN A 367 8.73 -5.78 17.46
N THR A 368 9.77 -6.56 17.77
CA THR A 368 10.58 -7.25 16.78
C THR A 368 9.77 -8.30 16.00
N VAL A 369 9.03 -9.16 16.71
CA VAL A 369 8.20 -10.20 16.09
C VAL A 369 7.14 -9.58 15.18
N VAL A 370 6.46 -8.56 15.68
CA VAL A 370 5.40 -7.89 14.92
C VAL A 370 5.96 -7.15 13.71
N MET A 371 7.14 -6.53 13.84
CA MET A 371 7.83 -5.94 12.68
C MET A 371 8.16 -6.98 11.60
N GLY A 372 8.56 -8.19 11.99
CA GLY A 372 8.74 -9.30 11.07
C GLY A 372 7.42 -9.74 10.38
N LEU A 373 6.31 -9.77 11.11
CA LEU A 373 4.99 -10.09 10.56
C LEU A 373 4.50 -9.03 9.55
N LEU A 374 4.84 -7.76 9.75
CA LEU A 374 4.45 -6.69 8.82
C LEU A 374 5.04 -6.86 7.42
N ILE A 375 6.18 -7.54 7.28
CA ILE A 375 6.76 -7.86 5.97
C ILE A 375 5.75 -8.64 5.12
N ILE A 376 4.93 -9.49 5.75
CA ILE A 376 3.97 -10.35 5.08
C ILE A 376 2.59 -9.66 5.00
N LEU A 377 2.15 -9.03 6.09
CA LEU A 377 0.78 -8.52 6.21
C LEU A 377 0.54 -7.21 5.45
N GLN A 378 1.44 -6.24 5.61
CA GLN A 378 1.39 -4.95 4.91
C GLN A 378 2.82 -4.40 4.79
N PRO A 379 3.56 -4.84 3.77
CA PRO A 379 4.93 -4.43 3.44
C PRO A 379 5.28 -2.96 3.72
N VAL A 380 4.44 -2.05 3.24
CA VAL A 380 4.67 -0.60 3.36
C VAL A 380 4.49 -0.10 4.80
N ALA A 381 3.60 -0.70 5.59
CA ALA A 381 3.49 -0.39 7.01
C ALA A 381 4.77 -0.80 7.76
N GLY A 382 5.38 -1.93 7.38
CA GLY A 382 6.70 -2.32 7.86
C GLY A 382 7.79 -1.31 7.52
N LEU A 383 7.81 -0.79 6.28
CA LEU A 383 8.79 0.20 5.86
C LEU A 383 8.65 1.54 6.57
N VAL A 384 7.44 2.09 6.64
CA VAL A 384 7.22 3.45 7.16
C VAL A 384 7.06 3.44 8.66
N ILE A 385 6.06 2.71 9.16
CA ILE A 385 5.74 2.69 10.59
C ILE A 385 6.77 1.85 11.34
N GLY A 386 7.18 0.69 10.80
CA GLY A 386 8.21 -0.15 11.41
C GLY A 386 9.56 0.55 11.54
N THR A 387 9.98 1.33 10.54
CA THR A 387 11.19 2.18 10.66
C THR A 387 11.01 3.25 11.73
N GLY A 388 9.84 3.88 11.82
CA GLY A 388 9.52 4.81 12.90
C GLY A 388 9.62 4.16 14.28
N VAL A 389 9.07 2.96 14.44
CA VAL A 389 9.13 2.16 15.67
C VAL A 389 10.57 1.79 16.02
N ALA A 390 11.39 1.35 15.05
CA ALA A 390 12.80 1.05 15.28
C ALA A 390 13.58 2.30 15.73
N LEU A 391 13.30 3.46 15.13
CA LEU A 391 13.88 4.75 15.52
C LEU A 391 13.46 5.18 16.94
N GLN A 392 12.22 4.92 17.35
CA GLN A 392 11.78 5.16 18.73
C GLN A 392 12.55 4.28 19.71
N LEU A 393 12.61 2.97 19.42
CA LEU A 393 13.12 1.97 20.34
C LEU A 393 14.65 1.91 20.43
N MET A 394 15.40 2.41 19.43
CA MET A 394 16.86 2.47 19.53
C MET A 394 17.35 3.30 20.72
N PHE A 395 16.57 4.28 21.18
CA PHE A 395 16.91 5.10 22.35
C PHE A 395 16.82 4.32 23.67
N LEU A 396 16.22 3.12 23.67
CA LEU A 396 16.21 2.24 24.83
C LEU A 396 17.52 1.47 25.03
N HIS A 397 18.41 1.51 24.03
CA HIS A 397 19.73 0.90 24.10
C HIS A 397 20.50 1.36 25.33
N VAL A 398 21.26 0.48 25.99
CA VAL A 398 21.92 0.78 27.28
C VAL A 398 22.81 2.03 27.20
N LYS A 399 23.52 2.22 26.09
CA LYS A 399 24.35 3.42 25.84
C LYS A 399 23.57 4.73 25.72
N CYS A 400 22.28 4.66 25.40
CA CYS A 400 21.39 5.80 25.22
C CYS A 400 20.68 6.23 26.50
N ARG A 401 20.87 5.51 27.62
CA ARG A 401 20.21 5.78 28.92
C ARG A 401 20.63 7.08 29.63
N LYS A 402 21.44 7.93 28.99
CA LYS A 402 21.79 9.26 29.51
C LYS A 402 20.60 10.20 29.35
N PHE A 403 20.34 11.03 30.35
CA PHE A 403 19.21 11.97 30.36
C PHE A 403 19.06 12.76 29.04
N LEU A 404 20.12 13.40 28.57
CA LEU A 404 20.07 14.19 27.33
C LEU A 404 19.70 13.36 26.09
N VAL A 405 20.18 12.11 26.01
CA VAL A 405 19.90 11.23 24.87
C VAL A 405 18.48 10.69 24.95
N LEU A 406 17.99 10.35 26.15
CA LEU A 406 16.59 9.98 26.38
C LEU A 406 15.64 11.14 26.11
N PHE A 407 16.03 12.38 26.41
CA PHE A 407 15.25 13.58 26.11
C PHE A 407 15.07 13.76 24.60
N VAL A 408 16.17 13.67 23.84
CA VAL A 408 16.14 13.67 22.36
C VAL A 408 15.29 12.50 21.86
N GLY A 409 15.45 11.33 22.45
CA GLY A 409 14.66 10.14 22.13
C GLY A 409 13.17 10.37 22.30
N ALA A 410 12.73 10.89 23.45
CA ALA A 410 11.33 11.18 23.74
C ALA A 410 10.76 12.17 22.72
N ILE A 411 11.44 13.29 22.47
CA ILE A 411 11.02 14.27 21.45
C ILE A 411 10.91 13.61 20.07
N SER A 412 11.94 12.87 19.65
CA SER A 412 11.95 12.19 18.35
C SER A 412 10.81 11.17 18.23
N SER A 413 10.43 10.51 19.32
CA SER A 413 9.37 9.50 19.31
C SER A 413 7.99 10.11 19.13
N TRP A 414 7.73 11.24 19.76
CA TRP A 414 6.52 12.03 19.53
C TRP A 414 6.54 12.68 18.15
N ALA A 415 7.69 13.11 17.64
CA ALA A 415 7.83 13.64 16.29
C ALA A 415 7.53 12.58 15.21
N VAL A 416 7.96 11.32 15.42
CA VAL A 416 7.59 10.18 14.55
C VAL A 416 6.07 9.98 14.55
N LEU A 417 5.45 9.98 15.73
CA LEU A 417 3.99 9.84 15.83
C LEU A 417 3.26 11.00 15.13
N TYR A 418 3.73 12.23 15.35
CA TYR A 418 3.21 13.42 14.69
C TYR A 418 3.33 13.31 13.17
N PHE A 419 4.48 12.87 12.67
CA PHE A 419 4.69 12.66 11.24
C PHE A 419 3.69 11.65 10.67
N LEU A 420 3.50 10.51 11.33
CA LEU A 420 2.57 9.47 10.87
C LEU A 420 1.11 9.95 10.86
N VAL A 421 0.68 10.68 11.89
CA VAL A 421 -0.71 11.15 12.01
C VAL A 421 -0.98 12.37 11.12
N HIS A 422 -0.10 13.36 11.11
CA HIS A 422 -0.37 14.65 10.47
C HIS A 422 0.22 14.82 9.09
N ILE A 423 1.37 14.20 8.79
CA ILE A 423 2.04 14.31 7.49
C ILE A 423 1.64 13.16 6.58
N VAL A 424 1.66 11.93 7.10
CA VAL A 424 1.21 10.74 6.34
C VAL A 424 -0.32 10.65 6.33
N HIS A 425 -1.01 11.34 7.23
CA HIS A 425 -2.47 11.33 7.37
C HIS A 425 -3.07 9.98 7.79
N LEU A 426 -2.38 9.25 8.66
CA LEU A 426 -2.95 8.03 9.24
C LEU A 426 -3.91 8.37 10.37
N GLU A 427 -5.09 7.77 10.32
CA GLU A 427 -6.05 7.83 11.42
C GLU A 427 -5.47 7.23 12.71
N MET A 428 -5.47 8.04 13.77
CA MET A 428 -5.08 7.62 15.11
C MET A 428 -6.21 6.75 15.71
N PHE A 429 -5.86 5.60 16.29
CA PHE A 429 -6.82 4.62 16.85
C PHE A 429 -7.66 3.84 15.83
N ASP A 430 -7.20 3.69 14.59
CA ASP A 430 -7.83 2.80 13.61
C ASP A 430 -7.56 1.33 13.95
N LEU A 431 -8.62 0.57 14.21
CA LEU A 431 -8.57 -0.88 14.49
C LEU A 431 -9.00 -1.75 13.29
N LYS A 432 -9.33 -1.14 12.15
CA LYS A 432 -9.83 -1.83 10.97
C LYS A 432 -8.71 -2.18 10.00
N THR A 433 -7.64 -1.40 9.95
CA THR A 433 -6.51 -1.64 9.03
C THR A 433 -5.24 -2.12 9.76
N THR A 434 -4.39 -2.87 9.07
CA THR A 434 -3.11 -3.34 9.63
C THR A 434 -2.19 -2.17 10.02
N ALA A 435 -2.07 -1.15 9.16
CA ALA A 435 -1.33 0.08 9.47
C ALA A 435 -1.90 0.82 10.69
N GLY A 436 -3.21 0.95 10.80
CA GLY A 436 -3.90 1.57 11.93
C GLY A 436 -3.66 0.84 13.25
N ILE A 437 -3.80 -0.50 13.24
CA ILE A 437 -3.53 -1.34 14.42
C ILE A 437 -2.08 -1.14 14.86
N TYR A 438 -1.14 -1.12 13.92
CA TYR A 438 0.27 -0.98 14.24
C TYR A 438 0.64 0.42 14.78
N LEU A 439 0.09 1.48 14.18
CA LEU A 439 0.20 2.84 14.71
C LEU A 439 -0.33 2.93 16.15
N THR A 440 -1.49 2.32 16.39
CA THR A 440 -2.24 2.38 17.65
C THR A 440 -1.55 1.60 18.77
N PHE A 441 -1.13 0.36 18.50
CA PHE A 441 -0.61 -0.54 19.54
C PHE A 441 0.92 -0.60 19.63
N PHE A 442 1.65 0.00 18.69
CA PHE A 442 3.12 -0.01 18.71
C PHE A 442 3.68 1.41 18.67
N ALA A 443 3.45 2.17 17.61
CA ALA A 443 4.10 3.48 17.47
C ALA A 443 3.70 4.49 18.57
N TYR A 444 2.41 4.56 18.94
CA TYR A 444 1.99 5.41 20.07
C TYR A 444 2.50 4.89 21.44
N PRO A 445 2.28 3.61 21.81
CA PRO A 445 2.77 3.08 23.08
C PRO A 445 4.29 3.17 23.25
N ASN A 446 5.05 3.07 22.16
CA ASN A 446 6.50 3.26 22.18
C ASN A 446 6.90 4.70 22.54
N ALA A 447 6.17 5.70 22.05
CA ALA A 447 6.42 7.10 22.42
C ALA A 447 6.15 7.36 23.91
N VAL A 448 5.06 6.80 24.44
CA VAL A 448 4.73 6.84 25.88
C VAL A 448 5.78 6.09 26.69
N TRP A 449 6.17 4.89 26.23
CA TRP A 449 7.15 4.06 26.92
C TRP A 449 8.51 4.73 27.02
N LEU A 450 9.03 5.30 25.94
CA LEU A 450 10.30 6.02 25.97
C LEU A 450 10.24 7.28 26.85
N SER A 451 9.12 8.01 26.80
CA SER A 451 8.87 9.14 27.70
C SER A 451 8.87 8.71 29.17
N SER A 452 8.36 7.51 29.47
CA SER A 452 8.38 6.97 30.83
C SER A 452 9.79 6.67 31.32
N ARG A 453 10.71 6.27 30.42
CA ARG A 453 12.13 6.05 30.76
C ARG A 453 12.83 7.36 31.09
N LEU A 454 12.52 8.41 30.32
CA LEU A 454 12.99 9.77 30.63
C LEU A 454 12.47 10.23 31.99
N ALA A 455 11.15 10.11 32.23
CA ALA A 455 10.55 10.47 33.52
C ALA A 455 11.19 9.70 34.68
N ARG A 456 11.45 8.40 34.50
CA ARG A 456 12.16 7.59 35.50
C ARG A 456 13.52 8.17 35.85
N SER A 457 14.33 8.57 34.85
CA SER A 457 15.67 9.14 35.07
C SER A 457 15.70 10.48 35.81
N VAL A 458 14.54 11.13 35.95
CA VAL A 458 14.38 12.38 36.72
C VAL A 458 13.80 12.10 38.11
N LEU A 459 12.89 11.15 38.22
CA LEU A 459 12.15 10.84 39.45
C LEU A 459 12.87 9.86 40.38
N PHE A 460 13.76 9.01 39.83
CA PHE A 460 14.49 7.96 40.52
C PHE A 460 15.95 7.93 40.04
#